data_AF-A0A946UXM7-F1
#
_entry.id   AF-A0A946UXM7-F1
#
_cell.length_a   1.000
_cell.length_b   1.000
_cell.length_c   1.000
_cell.angle_alpha   90.00
_cell.angle_beta   90.00
_cell.angle_gamma   90.00
#
_symmetry.space_group_name_H-M   'P 1'
#
loop_
_entity.id
_entity.type
_entity.pdbx_description
1 polymer ?
#
loop_
_entity_poly.entity_id
_entity_poly.type
_entity_poly.pdbx_seq_one_letter_code
_entity_poly.pdbx_strand_id
1 'polypeptide(L)'
;MESKFSKARQRLSFVLRNTGPTFTVAEVADILDLKRIEASKILSRWTAQGWVVRLRRGLYAAVPLKFSGGEMVLENPWLILPALFDEAYVGGWSA
;
A
#
# COMPACT_ATOMS: atom_id res chain seq x y z
N MET A 1 16.28 -19.53 3.15
CA MET A 1 16.94 -18.20 3.05
C MET A 1 15.88 -17.17 3.44
N GLU A 2 15.55 -17.08 4.73
CA GLU A 2 14.24 -16.59 5.17
C GLU A 2 14.38 -15.62 6.36
N SER A 3 13.44 -14.67 6.48
CA SER A 3 13.29 -13.71 7.60
C SER A 3 13.86 -12.28 7.43
N LYS A 4 13.55 -11.61 6.31
CA LYS A 4 13.45 -10.12 6.29
C LYS A 4 12.02 -9.59 6.13
N PHE A 5 11.08 -10.46 5.75
CA PHE A 5 9.71 -10.06 5.45
C PHE A 5 8.85 -9.74 6.68
N SER A 6 9.14 -10.34 7.84
CA SER A 6 8.30 -10.20 9.05
C SER A 6 8.18 -8.75 9.53
N LYS A 7 9.31 -8.05 9.72
CA LYS A 7 9.30 -6.65 10.19
C LYS A 7 8.70 -5.68 9.16
N ALA A 8 8.93 -5.92 7.87
CA ALA A 8 8.38 -5.09 6.81
C ALA A 8 6.86 -5.27 6.67
N ARG A 9 6.36 -6.50 6.76
CA ARG A 9 4.91 -6.80 6.78
C ARG A 9 4.25 -6.23 8.02
N GLN A 10 4.85 -6.36 9.20
CA GLN A 10 4.33 -5.77 10.43
C GLN A 10 4.17 -4.24 10.31
N ARG A 11 5.18 -3.56 9.74
CA ARG A 11 5.12 -2.11 9.48
C ARG A 11 4.00 -1.74 8.50
N LEU A 12 3.87 -2.48 7.40
CA LEU A 12 2.78 -2.25 6.44
C LEU A 12 1.43 -2.45 7.11
N SER A 13 1.22 -3.58 7.79
CA SER A 13 -0.02 -3.84 8.54
C SER A 13 -0.32 -2.77 9.59
N PHE A 14 0.71 -2.22 10.25
CA PHE A 14 0.54 -1.13 11.20
C PHE A 14 0.08 0.16 10.51
N VAL A 15 0.67 0.52 9.37
CA VAL A 15 0.21 1.66 8.55
C VAL A 15 -1.24 1.46 8.10
N LEU A 16 -1.59 0.28 7.58
CA LEU A 16 -2.95 0.01 7.08
C LEU A 16 -4.01 0.11 8.18
N ARG A 17 -3.70 -0.33 9.40
CA ARG A 17 -4.62 -0.20 10.54
C ARG A 17 -4.86 1.25 10.98
N ASN A 18 -3.90 2.15 10.74
CA ASN A 18 -3.99 3.55 11.15
C ASN A 18 -4.47 4.50 10.03
N THR A 19 -4.38 4.10 8.77
CA THR A 19 -4.70 4.96 7.60
C THR A 19 -5.76 4.38 6.66
N GLY A 20 -5.95 3.06 6.66
CA GLY A 20 -6.71 2.36 5.61
C GLY A 20 -5.85 1.99 4.39
N PRO A 21 -6.49 1.67 3.25
CA PRO A 21 -5.79 1.15 2.07
C PRO A 21 -4.98 2.20 1.30
N THR A 22 -5.21 3.49 1.55
CA THR A 22 -4.54 4.61 0.87
C THR A 22 -3.85 5.50 1.88
N PHE A 23 -2.59 5.86 1.65
CA PHE A 23 -1.79 6.63 2.60
C PHE A 23 -0.70 7.44 1.89
N THR A 24 -0.27 8.50 2.57
CA THR A 24 0.76 9.42 2.13
C THR A 24 2.11 9.13 2.77
N VAL A 25 3.16 9.71 2.20
CA VAL A 25 4.51 9.67 2.80
C VAL A 25 4.53 10.30 4.20
N ALA A 26 3.71 11.34 4.42
CA ALA A 26 3.66 12.04 5.71
C ALA A 26 3.03 11.15 6.78
N GLU A 27 1.86 10.56 6.50
CA GLU A 27 1.20 9.64 7.43
C GLU A 27 2.09 8.44 7.77
N VAL A 28 2.79 7.87 6.78
CA VAL A 28 3.74 6.77 7.03
C VAL A 28 4.92 7.23 7.89
N ALA A 29 5.41 8.45 7.70
CA ALA A 29 6.48 9.02 8.52
C ALA A 29 6.02 9.19 9.96
N ASP A 30 4.82 9.75 10.18
CA ASP A 30 4.26 10.00 11.51
C ASP A 30 3.94 8.68 12.23
N ILE A 31 3.32 7.72 11.54
CA ILE A 31 2.93 6.43 12.12
C ILE A 31 4.15 5.56 12.48
N LEU A 32 5.18 5.56 11.64
CA LEU A 32 6.37 4.74 11.87
C LEU A 32 7.45 5.45 12.69
N ASP A 33 7.20 6.70 13.11
CA ASP A 33 8.15 7.59 13.78
C ASP A 33 9.48 7.69 13.00
N LEU A 34 9.36 8.06 11.72
CA LEU A 34 10.47 8.13 10.77
C LEU A 34 10.61 9.52 10.17
N LYS A 35 11.81 9.84 9.68
CA LYS A 35 11.97 11.02 8.83
C LYS A 35 11.25 10.79 7.50
N ARG A 36 10.71 11.85 6.91
CA ARG A 36 10.01 11.81 5.61
C ARG A 36 10.83 11.15 4.49
N ILE A 37 12.14 11.34 4.49
CA ILE A 37 13.07 10.73 3.52
C ILE A 37 13.15 9.20 3.72
N GLU A 38 13.14 8.73 4.96
CA GLU A 38 13.18 7.31 5.29
C GLU A 38 11.86 6.63 4.93
N ALA A 39 10.73 7.26 5.25
CA ALA A 39 9.41 6.82 4.83
C ALA A 39 9.32 6.72 3.29
N SER A 40 9.84 7.71 2.57
CA SER A 40 9.92 7.69 1.10
C SER A 40 10.74 6.49 0.59
N LYS A 41 11.89 6.20 1.20
CA LYS A 41 12.72 5.05 0.84
C LYS A 41 12.02 3.72 1.10
N ILE A 42 11.29 3.60 2.22
CA ILE A 42 10.50 2.40 2.53
C ILE A 42 9.40 2.21 1.50
N LEU A 43 8.66 3.27 1.17
CA LEU A 43 7.59 3.22 0.18
C LEU A 43 8.10 2.85 -1.21
N SER A 44 9.23 3.42 -1.65
CA SER A 44 9.87 3.01 -2.90
C SER A 44 10.25 1.52 -2.91
N ARG A 45 10.72 0.99 -1.77
CA ARG A 45 11.04 -0.44 -1.63
C ARG A 45 9.78 -1.30 -1.67
N TRP A 46 8.72 -0.91 -0.98
CA TRP A 46 7.44 -1.62 -1.01
C TRP A 46 6.80 -1.60 -2.40
N THR A 47 6.97 -0.50 -3.16
CA THR A 47 6.55 -0.45 -4.57
C THR A 47 7.35 -1.41 -5.44
N ALA A 48 8.68 -1.45 -5.29
CA ALA A 48 9.52 -2.41 -6.01
C ALA A 48 9.20 -3.87 -5.65
N GLN A 49 8.65 -4.12 -4.47
CA GLN A 49 8.18 -5.43 -4.00
C GLN A 49 6.74 -5.75 -4.39
N GLY A 50 6.02 -4.81 -5.04
CA GLY A 50 4.62 -4.96 -5.42
C GLY A 50 3.63 -4.93 -4.26
N TRP A 51 4.03 -4.45 -3.08
CA TRP A 51 3.15 -4.38 -1.91
C TRP A 51 2.26 -3.15 -1.91
N VAL A 52 2.69 -2.10 -2.60
CA VAL A 52 1.97 -0.84 -2.72
C VAL A 52 2.18 -0.27 -4.11
N VAL A 53 1.17 0.42 -4.64
CA VAL A 53 1.27 1.17 -5.90
C VAL A 53 1.29 2.65 -5.60
N ARG A 54 2.11 3.40 -6.35
CA ARG A 54 2.14 4.86 -6.25
C ARG A 54 1.04 5.43 -7.16
N LEU A 55 0.04 6.06 -6.57
CA LEU A 55 -1.06 6.68 -7.32
C LEU A 55 -0.65 8.04 -7.90
N ARG A 56 0.06 8.85 -7.10
CA ARG A 56 0.67 10.12 -7.51
C ARG A 56 1.84 10.48 -6.61
N ARG A 57 2.49 11.62 -6.85
CA ARG A 57 3.61 12.07 -6.01
C ARG A 57 3.18 12.19 -4.55
N GLY A 58 3.73 11.32 -3.70
CA GLY A 58 3.50 11.34 -2.25
C GLY A 58 2.28 10.56 -1.77
N LEU A 59 1.53 9.89 -2.65
CA LEU A 59 0.32 9.12 -2.34
C LEU A 59 0.45 7.69 -2.86
N TYR A 60 0.11 6.73 -2.02
CA TYR A 60 0.25 5.29 -2.25
C TYR A 60 -1.03 4.55 -1.87
N ALA A 61 -1.24 3.39 -2.48
CA ALA A 61 -2.30 2.45 -2.11
C ALA A 61 -1.72 1.05 -1.90
N ALA A 62 -2.27 0.31 -0.94
CA ALA A 62 -1.92 -1.07 -0.68
C ALA A 62 -2.36 -1.96 -1.85
N VAL A 63 -1.48 -2.87 -2.28
CA VAL A 63 -1.87 -3.94 -3.20
C VAL A 63 -2.39 -5.10 -2.36
N PRO A 64 -3.67 -5.45 -2.51
CA PRO A 64 -4.24 -6.58 -1.80
C PRO A 64 -3.63 -7.87 -2.36
N LEU A 65 -3.20 -8.73 -1.45
CA LEU A 65 -2.64 -10.04 -1.77
C LEU A 65 -3.76 -10.96 -2.29
N LYS A 66 -4.11 -10.88 -3.58
CA LYS A 66 -4.83 -11.98 -4.22
C LYS A 66 -3.81 -13.10 -4.51
N PHE A 67 -3.88 -14.15 -3.72
CA PHE A 67 -3.10 -15.37 -3.90
C PHE A 67 -3.69 -16.13 -5.10
N SER A 68 -3.01 -16.12 -6.24
CA SER A 68 -3.14 -17.14 -7.27
C SER A 68 -1.75 -17.34 -7.86
N GLY A 69 -1.27 -18.57 -7.79
CA GLY A 69 0.14 -18.92 -7.87
C GLY A 69 0.86 -18.37 -9.10
N GLY A 70 2.10 -17.96 -8.88
CA GLY A 70 3.14 -18.00 -9.91
C GLY A 70 3.53 -16.66 -10.53
N GLU A 71 2.60 -15.75 -10.79
CA GLU A 71 2.93 -14.57 -11.58
C GLU A 71 2.17 -13.34 -11.10
N MET A 72 2.89 -12.44 -10.43
CA MET A 72 2.36 -11.15 -10.00
C MET A 72 2.37 -10.19 -11.20
N VAL A 73 1.47 -10.43 -12.16
CA VAL A 73 1.26 -9.51 -13.28
C VAL A 73 0.14 -8.53 -12.90
N LEU A 74 0.54 -7.29 -12.64
CA LEU A 74 -0.37 -6.16 -12.44
C LEU A 74 -0.95 -5.76 -13.81
N GLU A 75 -1.93 -6.50 -14.32
CA GLU A 75 -2.47 -6.21 -15.66
C GLU A 75 -3.34 -4.96 -15.74
N ASN A 76 -3.84 -4.42 -14.63
CA ASN A 76 -4.42 -3.07 -14.65
C ASN A 76 -4.68 -2.53 -13.23
N PRO A 77 -3.95 -1.51 -12.76
CA PRO A 77 -4.19 -0.92 -11.44
C PRO A 77 -5.56 -0.21 -11.31
N TRP A 78 -6.27 0.05 -12.42
CA TRP A 78 -7.55 0.76 -12.44
C TRP A 78 -8.79 -0.14 -12.54
N LEU A 79 -8.63 -1.44 -12.83
CA LEU A 79 -9.76 -2.37 -12.95
C LEU A 79 -10.07 -3.16 -11.66
N ILE A 80 -9.22 -3.07 -10.63
CA ILE A 80 -9.38 -3.83 -9.37
C ILE A 80 -9.98 -2.98 -8.23
N LEU A 81 -10.55 -1.82 -8.55
CA LEU A 81 -11.28 -1.00 -7.59
C LEU A 81 -12.69 -1.54 -7.26
N PRO A 82 -13.43 -2.28 -8.10
CA PRO A 82 -14.75 -2.77 -7.68
C PRO A 82 -14.68 -4.06 -6.83
N ALA A 83 -13.73 -4.95 -7.12
CA ALA A 83 -13.67 -6.28 -6.48
C ALA A 83 -13.01 -6.29 -5.09
N LEU A 84 -12.64 -5.13 -4.55
CA LEU A 84 -12.04 -4.95 -3.23
C LEU A 84 -12.86 -4.10 -2.28
N PHE A 85 -13.94 -3.52 -2.78
CA PHE A 85 -14.86 -2.67 -2.04
C PHE A 85 -16.22 -3.35 -1.85
N ASP A 86 -16.27 -4.68 -1.97
CA ASP A 86 -17.51 -5.46 -1.75
C ASP A 86 -17.98 -5.41 -0.27
N GLU A 87 -17.15 -4.87 0.63
CA GLU A 87 -17.63 -4.20 1.84
C GLU A 87 -16.86 -2.88 2.04
N ALA A 88 -17.62 -1.77 2.01
CA ALA A 88 -17.22 -0.40 2.36
C ALA A 88 -16.65 0.51 1.24
N TYR A 89 -17.61 1.15 0.55
CA TYR A 89 -17.67 2.60 0.32
C TYR A 89 -16.82 3.22 -0.81
N VAL A 90 -17.46 3.39 -1.99
CA VAL A 90 -17.22 4.53 -2.88
C VAL A 90 -18.45 5.44 -2.82
N GLY A 91 -18.62 6.14 -1.70
CA GLY A 91 -19.61 7.19 -1.54
C GLY A 91 -18.96 8.57 -1.62
N GLY A 92 -19.16 9.25 -2.74
CA GLY A 92 -19.32 10.70 -2.78
C GLY A 92 -18.09 11.57 -3.10
N TRP A 93 -18.34 12.48 -4.05
CA TRP A 93 -17.63 13.70 -4.49
C TRP A 93 -16.59 13.47 -5.61
N SER A 94 -16.84 13.92 -6.85
CA SER A 94 -17.30 15.27 -7.21
C SER A 94 -18.29 15.28 -8.38
N ALA A 95 -19.46 15.88 -8.17
CA ALA A 95 -20.29 16.51 -9.19
C ALA A 95 -20.37 18.01 -8.84
#